data_AF-A0A3D1HJA0-F1
#
_entry.id   AF-A0A3D1HJA0-F1
#
_cell.length_a   1.000
_cell.length_b   1.000
_cell.length_c   1.000
_cell.angle_alpha   90.00
_cell.angle_beta   90.00
_cell.angle_gamma   90.00
#
_symmetry.space_group_name_H-M   'P 1'
#
loop_
_entity.id
_entity.type
_entity.pdbx_description
1 polymer ?
#
loop_
_entity_poly.entity_id
_entity_poly.type
_entity_poly.pdbx_seq_one_letter_code
_entity_poly.pdbx_strand_id
1 'polypeptide(L)'
;MVMGEARDYFNITLGLMLYTFGFTVFLLPYEIVTGGIAGIGAIIFYATKFPVQWTFFIINAILIVAALKELGLKFLAKTIYATFAITVMLDLAQKVVEMPDGTFYKLMGDGN
;
A
#
# COMPACT_ATOMS: atom_id res chain seq x y z
N MET A 1 6.61 -12.61 26.72
CA MET A 1 5.47 -12.81 25.78
C MET A 1 5.09 -11.50 25.09
N VAL A 2 4.80 -10.41 25.81
CA VAL A 2 4.41 -9.09 25.24
C VAL A 2 5.49 -8.41 24.38
N MET A 3 6.77 -8.51 24.76
CA MET A 3 7.88 -7.85 24.02
C MET A 3 8.09 -8.41 22.60
N GLY A 4 7.69 -9.67 22.35
CA GLY A 4 7.78 -10.28 21.02
C GLY A 4 6.74 -9.74 20.06
N GLU A 5 5.48 -9.63 20.52
CA GLU A 5 4.40 -9.09 19.69
C GLU A 5 4.61 -7.62 19.35
N ALA A 6 5.04 -6.80 20.32
CA ALA A 6 5.36 -5.39 20.05
C ALA A 6 6.47 -5.24 18.99
N ARG A 7 7.49 -6.10 19.04
CA ARG A 7 8.56 -6.15 18.03
C ARG A 7 8.05 -6.58 16.66
N ASP A 8 7.11 -7.53 16.60
CA ASP A 8 6.49 -7.94 15.35
C ASP A 8 5.71 -6.80 14.70
N TYR A 9 4.86 -6.11 15.45
CA TYR A 9 4.09 -4.97 14.93
C TYR A 9 5.00 -3.81 14.52
N PHE A 10 6.07 -3.55 15.29
CA PHE A 10 7.09 -2.57 14.91
C PHE A 10 7.77 -2.93 13.59
N ASN A 11 8.22 -4.18 13.44
CA ASN A 11 8.87 -4.66 12.22
C ASN A 11 7.93 -4.62 11.00
N ILE A 12 6.66 -4.99 11.18
CA ILE A 12 5.62 -4.87 10.15
C ILE A 12 5.50 -3.41 9.73
N THR A 13 5.29 -2.51 10.69
CA THR A 13 5.13 -1.07 10.41
C THR A 13 6.35 -0.50 9.68
N LEU A 14 7.56 -0.86 10.13
CA LEU A 14 8.80 -0.45 9.48
C LEU A 14 8.88 -0.94 8.02
N GLY A 15 8.54 -2.21 7.78
CA GLY A 15 8.48 -2.77 6.43
C GLY A 15 7.44 -2.08 5.55
N LEU A 16 6.26 -1.76 6.10
CA LEU A 16 5.21 -1.04 5.39
C LEU A 16 5.61 0.40 5.05
N MET A 17 6.33 1.09 5.95
CA MET A 17 6.85 2.43 5.66
C MET A 17 7.85 2.39 4.50
N LEU A 18 8.81 1.46 4.53
CA LEU A 18 9.79 1.29 3.45
C LEU A 18 9.12 0.93 2.12
N TYR A 19 8.15 0.00 2.17
CA TYR A 19 7.37 -0.39 1.00
C TYR A 19 6.60 0.79 0.41
N THR A 20 5.88 1.54 1.26
CA THR A 20 5.07 2.68 0.83
C THR A 20 5.94 3.74 0.18
N PHE A 21 7.06 4.10 0.82
CA PHE A 21 8.03 5.03 0.26
C PHE A 21 8.54 4.56 -1.10
N GLY A 22 8.97 3.30 -1.20
CA GLY A 22 9.44 2.72 -2.45
C GLY A 22 8.39 2.80 -3.57
N PHE A 23 7.16 2.43 -3.24
CA PHE A 23 6.04 2.39 -4.17
C PHE A 23 5.64 3.79 -4.66
N THR A 24 5.38 4.74 -3.75
CA THR A 24 4.84 6.06 -4.13
C THR A 24 5.88 6.97 -4.74
N VAL A 25 7.16 6.81 -4.39
CA VAL A 25 8.24 7.71 -4.83
C VAL A 25 8.95 7.20 -6.08
N PHE A 26 9.11 5.88 -6.24
CA PHE A 26 9.87 5.31 -7.37
C PHE A 26 9.02 4.55 -8.38
N LEU A 27 7.90 3.92 -7.98
CA LEU A 27 7.12 3.11 -8.90
C LEU A 27 5.98 3.91 -9.52
N LEU A 28 5.18 4.57 -8.66
CA LEU A 28 3.99 5.30 -9.06
C LEU A 28 4.27 6.45 -10.05
N PRO A 29 5.32 7.29 -9.88
CA PRO A 29 5.59 8.41 -10.79
C PRO A 29 6.13 8.00 -12.16
N TYR A 30 6.68 6.79 -12.28
CA TYR A 30 7.30 6.25 -13.50
C TYR A 30 6.41 5.22 -14.19
N GLU A 31 5.15 5.09 -13.75
CA GLU A 31 4.18 4.14 -14.28
C GLU A 31 4.65 2.68 -14.23
N ILE A 32 5.56 2.36 -13.30
CA ILE A 32 6.09 1.01 -13.12
C ILE A 32 5.07 0.19 -12.33
N VAL A 33 4.56 -0.87 -12.95
CA VAL A 33 3.59 -1.78 -12.34
C VAL A 33 4.32 -2.96 -11.71
N THR A 34 4.11 -3.17 -10.41
CA THR A 34 4.51 -4.41 -9.71
C THR A 34 3.46 -5.49 -9.87
N GLY A 35 3.78 -6.75 -9.59
CA GLY A 35 2.76 -7.81 -9.52
C GLY A 35 1.78 -7.65 -8.35
N GLY A 36 0.67 -8.39 -8.40
CA GLY A 36 -0.29 -8.51 -7.29
C GLY A 36 -1.25 -7.32 -7.13
N ILE A 37 -1.77 -7.13 -5.91
CA ILE A 37 -2.84 -6.16 -5.61
C ILE A 37 -2.38 -4.71 -5.81
N ALA A 38 -1.15 -4.39 -5.43
CA ALA A 38 -0.58 -3.05 -5.63
C ALA A 38 -0.43 -2.70 -7.12
N GLY A 39 -0.12 -3.69 -7.96
CA GLY A 39 -0.10 -3.52 -9.41
C GLY A 39 -1.46 -3.19 -10.00
N ILE A 40 -2.49 -3.93 -9.56
CA ILE A 40 -3.88 -3.66 -9.95
C ILE A 40 -4.28 -2.24 -9.53
N GLY A 41 -3.90 -1.83 -8.32
CA GLY A 41 -4.06 -0.46 -7.82
C GLY A 41 -3.41 0.58 -8.73
N ALA A 42 -2.15 0.35 -9.10
CA ALA A 42 -1.40 1.23 -10.00
C ALA A 42 -2.07 1.35 -11.38
N ILE A 43 -2.45 0.21 -12.00
CA ILE A 43 -3.12 0.20 -13.30
C ILE A 43 -4.44 1.00 -13.26
N ILE A 44 -5.27 0.77 -12.25
CA ILE A 44 -6.54 1.50 -12.08
C ILE A 44 -6.27 3.00 -11.90
N PHE A 45 -5.26 3.35 -11.11
CA PHE A 45 -4.86 4.74 -10.91
C PHE A 45 -4.36 5.39 -12.21
N TYR A 46 -3.55 4.71 -13.02
CA TYR A 46 -3.08 5.25 -14.30
C TYR A 46 -4.23 5.46 -15.29
N ALA A 47 -5.19 4.55 -15.32
CA ALA A 47 -6.33 4.61 -16.23
C ALA A 47 -7.43 5.62 -15.81
N THR A 48 -7.65 5.81 -14.50
CA THR A 48 -8.83 6.53 -13.99
C THR A 48 -8.51 7.66 -13.02
N LYS A 49 -7.24 7.78 -12.60
CA LYS A 49 -6.78 8.64 -11.49
C LYS A 49 -7.47 8.32 -10.16
N PHE A 50 -8.11 7.16 -10.04
CA PHE A 50 -8.72 6.71 -8.80
C PHE A 50 -7.63 6.33 -7.78
N PRO A 51 -7.67 6.84 -6.53
CA PRO A 51 -6.56 6.72 -5.59
C PRO A 51 -6.20 5.26 -5.26
N VAL A 52 -4.90 4.94 -5.27
CA VAL A 52 -4.39 3.56 -5.17
C VAL A 52 -4.78 2.90 -3.85
N GLN A 53 -4.80 3.66 -2.77
CA GLN A 53 -5.12 3.19 -1.42
C GLN A 53 -6.51 2.55 -1.33
N TRP A 54 -7.49 3.07 -2.08
CA TRP A 54 -8.86 2.55 -2.06
C TRP A 54 -8.98 1.25 -2.83
N THR A 55 -8.36 1.15 -4.00
CA THR A 55 -8.28 -0.11 -4.75
C THR A 55 -7.60 -1.18 -3.92
N PHE A 56 -6.47 -0.84 -3.29
CA PHE A 56 -5.73 -1.75 -2.43
C PHE A 56 -6.58 -2.21 -1.23
N PHE A 57 -7.28 -1.28 -0.57
CA PHE A 57 -8.11 -1.59 0.59
C PHE A 57 -9.29 -2.49 0.23
N ILE A 58 -10.03 -2.19 -0.84
CA ILE A 58 -11.19 -2.96 -1.27
C ILE A 58 -10.80 -4.41 -1.60
N ILE A 59 -9.74 -4.59 -2.40
CA ILE A 59 -9.30 -5.93 -2.80
C ILE A 59 -8.81 -6.72 -1.57
N ASN A 60 -7.99 -6.11 -0.71
CA ASN A 60 -7.54 -6.79 0.51
C ASN A 60 -8.69 -7.10 1.47
N ALA A 61 -9.68 -6.21 1.60
CA ALA A 61 -10.85 -6.47 2.44
C ALA A 61 -11.63 -7.69 1.95
N ILE A 62 -11.85 -7.83 0.64
CA ILE A 62 -12.49 -9.02 0.05
C ILE A 62 -11.68 -10.29 0.36
N LEU A 63 -10.37 -10.24 0.16
CA LEU A 63 -9.49 -11.39 0.42
C LEU A 63 -9.45 -11.77 1.90
N ILE A 64 -9.42 -10.78 2.80
CA ILE A 64 -9.47 -11.01 4.25
C ILE A 64 -10.81 -11.64 4.63
N VAL A 65 -11.94 -11.15 4.11
CA VAL A 65 -13.26 -11.73 4.39
C VAL A 65 -13.35 -13.17 3.89
N ALA A 66 -12.78 -13.47 2.72
CA ALA A 66 -12.69 -14.84 2.21
C ALA A 66 -11.82 -15.72 3.10
N ALA A 67 -10.61 -15.26 3.46
CA ALA A 67 -9.68 -15.99 4.31
C ALA A 67 -10.18 -16.15 5.75
N LEU A 68 -11.00 -15.22 6.24
CA LEU A 68 -11.52 -15.23 7.60
C LEU A 68 -12.37 -16.47 7.89
N LYS A 69 -13.11 -16.93 6.88
CA LYS A 69 -13.94 -18.14 6.96
C LYS A 69 -13.10 -19.40 7.13
N GLU A 70 -11.91 -19.44 6.55
CA GLU A 70 -11.04 -20.62 6.53
C GLU A 70 -10.04 -20.65 7.70
N LEU A 71 -9.34 -19.53 7.96
CA LEU A 71 -8.20 -19.47 8.89
C LEU A 71 -8.57 -18.95 10.28
N GLY A 72 -9.64 -18.14 10.40
CA GLY A 72 -10.04 -17.49 11.65
C GLY A 72 -9.25 -16.23 12.04
N LEU A 73 -9.82 -15.44 12.96
CA LEU A 73 -9.34 -14.08 13.31
C LEU A 73 -7.91 -14.03 13.84
N LYS A 74 -7.50 -15.00 14.67
CA LYS A 74 -6.18 -14.98 15.31
C LYS A 74 -5.03 -15.06 14.30
N PHE A 75 -5.24 -15.74 13.17
CA PHE A 75 -4.25 -15.88 12.11
C PHE A 75 -4.19 -14.63 11.21
N LEU A 76 -5.32 -13.94 11.04
CA LEU A 76 -5.43 -12.77 10.18
C LEU A 76 -5.19 -11.43 10.88
N ALA A 77 -5.11 -11.40 12.22
CA ALA A 77 -4.96 -10.16 12.99
C ALA A 77 -3.81 -9.27 12.50
N LYS A 78 -2.63 -9.85 12.22
CA LYS A 78 -1.47 -9.13 11.67
C LYS A 78 -1.70 -8.63 10.24
N THR A 79 -2.39 -9.41 9.40
CA THR A 79 -2.73 -9.02 8.02
C THR A 79 -3.76 -7.90 7.98
N ILE A 80 -4.77 -7.96 8.86
CA ILE A 80 -5.77 -6.91 9.03
C ILE A 80 -5.06 -5.62 9.45
N TYR A 81 -4.22 -5.68 10.50
CA TYR A 81 -3.43 -4.54 10.93
C TYR A 81 -2.57 -3.97 9.79
N ALA A 82 -1.83 -4.82 9.09
CA ALA A 82 -0.95 -4.41 8.01
C ALA A 82 -1.74 -3.74 6.86
N THR A 83 -2.92 -4.27 6.53
CA THR A 83 -3.80 -3.72 5.49
C THR A 83 -4.31 -2.34 5.85
N PHE A 84 -4.76 -2.14 7.09
CA PHE A 84 -5.17 -0.80 7.53
C PHE A 84 -3.98 0.17 7.57
N ALA A 85 -2.83 -0.26 8.12
CA ALA A 85 -1.65 0.57 8.22
C ALA A 85 -1.14 1.02 6.84
N ILE A 86 -1.02 0.10 5.88
CA ILE A 86 -0.54 0.43 4.53
C ILE A 86 -1.52 1.31 3.76
N THR A 87 -2.84 1.12 3.92
CA THR A 87 -3.85 2.00 3.31
C THR A 87 -3.69 3.45 3.79
N VAL A 88 -3.49 3.66 5.09
CA VAL A 88 -3.25 5.00 5.65
C VAL A 88 -1.91 5.57 5.18
N MET A 89 -0.86 4.76 5.19
CA MET A 89 0.47 5.19 4.73
C MET A 89 0.45 5.58 3.24
N LEU A 90 -0.22 4.79 2.38
CA LEU A 90 -0.36 5.09 0.96
C LEU A 90 -1.15 6.38 0.73
N ASP A 91 -2.25 6.61 1.46
CA ASP A 91 -3.01 7.87 1.37
C ASP A 91 -2.14 9.09 1.69
N LEU A 92 -1.37 9.01 2.79
CA LEU A 92 -0.48 10.09 3.21
C LEU A 92 0.66 10.28 2.22
N ALA A 93 1.33 9.20 1.81
CA ALA A 93 2.47 9.27 0.91
C ALA A 93 2.06 9.75 -0.49
N GLN A 94 0.90 9.32 -0.99
CA GLN A 94 0.38 9.81 -2.27
C GLN A 94 0.11 11.32 -2.20
N LYS A 95 -0.57 11.81 -1.16
CA LYS A 95 -0.81 13.25 -0.96
C LYS A 95 0.46 14.09 -0.83
N VAL A 96 1.54 13.52 -0.31
CA VAL A 96 2.83 14.21 -0.16
C VAL A 96 3.57 14.32 -1.50
N VAL A 97 3.43 13.34 -2.38
CA VAL A 97 4.18 13.26 -3.65
C VAL A 97 3.36 13.78 -4.84
N GLU A 98 2.04 13.80 -4.72
CA GLU A 98 1.11 14.31 -5.73
C GLU A 98 1.11 15.86 -5.71
N MET A 99 1.36 16.44 -6.88
CA MET A 99 1.41 17.88 -7.12
C MET A 99 -0.01 18.41 -7.40
N PRO A 100 -0.24 19.74 -7.29
CA PRO A 100 -1.57 20.33 -7.47
C PRO A 100 -2.20 20.12 -8.86
N ASP A 101 -1.40 19.76 -9.85
CA ASP A 101 -1.81 19.43 -11.21
C ASP A 101 -2.15 17.93 -11.40
N GLY A 102 -2.06 17.11 -10.34
CA GLY A 102 -2.31 15.67 -10.39
C GLY A 102 -1.14 14.86 -10.95
N THR A 103 0.03 15.48 -11.16
CA THR A 103 1.28 14.79 -11.51
C THR A 103 2.07 14.43 -10.26
N PHE A 104 3.04 13.52 -10.37
CA PHE A 104 3.90 13.16 -9.24
C PHE A 104 5.27 13.78 -9.36
N TYR A 105 5.87 14.10 -8.22
CA TYR A 105 7.26 14.54 -8.17
C TYR A 105 8.20 13.41 -8.61
N LYS A 106 8.80 13.54 -9.81
CA LYS A 106 9.79 12.59 -10.32
C LYS A 106 11.19 12.93 -9.81
N LEU A 107 11.59 12.33 -8.68
CA LEU A 107 12.89 12.61 -8.04
C LEU A 107 14.11 12.25 -8.91
N MET A 108 13.99 11.29 -9.83
CA MET A 108 15.09 10.82 -10.68
C MET A 108 15.11 11.55 -12.04
N GLY A 109 14.27 12.57 -12.23
CA GLY A 109 14.09 13.28 -13.49
C GLY A 109 13.08 12.62 -14.41
N ASP A 110 12.65 13.35 -15.44
CA ASP A 110 11.96 12.74 -16.57
C ASP A 110 12.96 11.85 -17.29
N GLY A 111 12.72 10.53 -17.25
CA GLY A 111 13.58 9.56 -17.93
C GLY A 111 13.70 9.92 -19.40
N ASN A 112 14.87 10.42 -19.80
CA ASN A 112 15.25 10.66 -21.19
C ASN A 112 15.45 9.35 -21.94
#